data_AF-A0A6G1DUD8-F1
#
_entry.id   AF-A0A6G1DUD8-F1
#
_cell.length_a   1.000
_cell.length_b   1.000
_cell.length_c   1.000
_cell.angle_alpha   90.00
_cell.angle_beta   90.00
_cell.angle_gamma   90.00
#
_symmetry.space_group_name_H-M   'P 1'
#
loop_
_entity.id
_entity.type
_entity.pdbx_description
1 polymer ?
#
loop_
_entity_poly.entity_id
_entity_poly.type
_entity_poly.pdbx_seq_one_letter_code
_entity_poly.pdbx_strand_id
1 'polypeptide(L)'
;MANSEHEHGGVHVVLLPYPSQGHINPILQFGKRLAGHRGVRCTLAVTRFMLRQGEPSAGAVHVAAISDSCDAGGFREARDVDDYLSMLESDTVDRLLRS
;
A
#
# COMPACT_ATOMS: atom_id res chain seq x y z
N MET A 1 -26.97 7.63 -31.08
CA MET A 1 -25.83 8.10 -30.28
C MET A 1 -25.79 7.26 -29.02
N ALA A 2 -25.02 6.17 -29.04
CA ALA A 2 -24.85 5.30 -27.88
C ALA A 2 -23.57 5.74 -27.19
N ASN A 3 -23.72 6.29 -25.98
CA ASN A 3 -22.61 6.73 -25.14
C ASN A 3 -21.96 5.48 -24.54
N SER A 4 -20.89 5.00 -25.18
CA SER A 4 -20.05 3.92 -24.67
C SER A 4 -19.12 4.48 -23.59
N GLU A 5 -19.63 4.65 -22.38
CA GLU A 5 -18.82 4.93 -21.19
C GLU A 5 -18.76 3.67 -20.36
N HIS A 6 -17.81 2.80 -20.67
CA HIS A 6 -16.99 2.04 -19.73
C HIS A 6 -15.90 1.34 -20.57
N GLU A 7 -14.75 1.08 -19.95
CA GLU A 7 -13.59 0.30 -20.44
C GLU A 7 -12.38 1.10 -21.02
N HIS A 8 -11.34 1.22 -20.18
CA HIS A 8 -9.91 1.58 -20.42
C HIS A 8 -9.47 3.05 -20.26
N GLY A 9 -9.03 3.44 -19.05
CA GLY A 9 -8.25 4.69 -18.90
C GLY A 9 -8.10 5.30 -17.49
N GLY A 10 -8.36 4.56 -16.41
CA GLY A 10 -8.12 5.08 -15.05
C GLY A 10 -6.66 4.93 -14.62
N VAL A 11 -6.12 5.90 -13.88
CA VAL A 11 -4.78 5.79 -13.28
C VAL A 11 -4.90 5.04 -11.95
N HIS A 12 -4.17 3.94 -11.80
CA HIS A 12 -4.05 3.22 -10.53
C HIS A 12 -2.69 3.51 -9.91
N VAL A 13 -2.71 4.09 -8.72
CA VAL A 13 -1.51 4.44 -7.96
C VAL A 13 -1.35 3.45 -6.80
N VAL A 14 -0.24 2.73 -6.79
CA VAL A 14 0.17 1.92 -5.63
C VAL A 14 1.11 2.75 -4.78
N LEU A 15 0.74 2.93 -3.51
CA LEU A 15 1.49 3.68 -2.53
C LEU A 15 2.22 2.67 -1.64
N LEU A 16 3.56 2.69 -1.69
CA LEU A 16 4.42 1.77 -0.95
C LEU A 16 5.28 2.55 0.08
N PRO A 17 4.72 2.89 1.25
CA PRO A 17 5.48 3.54 2.32
C PRO A 17 6.50 2.60 2.94
N TYR A 18 7.57 3.16 3.52
CA TYR A 18 8.38 2.46 4.51
C TYR A 18 7.47 2.02 5.69
N PRO A 19 7.65 0.80 6.25
CA PRO A 19 6.76 0.23 7.25
C PRO A 19 6.96 0.84 8.64
N SER A 20 6.64 2.11 8.77
CA SER A 20 6.54 2.82 10.04
C SER A 20 5.43 3.86 9.98
N GLN A 21 4.79 4.13 11.12
CA GLN A 21 3.66 5.06 11.19
C GLN A 21 4.01 6.47 10.68
N GLY A 22 5.26 6.90 10.90
CA GLY A 22 5.78 8.18 10.43
C GLY A 22 5.79 8.35 8.91
N HIS A 23 5.82 7.25 8.15
CA HIS A 23 5.76 7.26 6.68
C HIS A 23 4.38 6.88 6.14
N ILE A 24 3.71 5.91 6.77
CA ILE A 24 2.36 5.47 6.39
C ILE A 24 1.37 6.63 6.44
N ASN A 25 1.39 7.44 7.50
CA ASN A 25 0.41 8.51 7.68
C ASN A 25 0.53 9.60 6.60
N PRO A 26 1.69 10.21 6.32
CA PRO A 26 1.83 11.17 5.23
C PRO A 26 1.44 10.61 3.86
N ILE A 27 1.87 9.38 3.55
CA ILE A 27 1.57 8.73 2.27
C ILE A 27 0.08 8.42 2.13
N LEU A 28 -0.60 8.02 3.21
CA LEU A 28 -2.04 7.83 3.21
C LEU A 28 -2.79 9.14 2.94
N GLN A 29 -2.37 10.24 3.58
CA GLN A 29 -3.00 11.55 3.36
C GLN A 29 -2.78 12.04 1.93
N PHE A 30 -1.60 11.78 1.34
CA PHE A 30 -1.35 12.00 -0.07
C PHE A 30 -2.27 11.15 -0.95
N GLY A 31 -2.40 9.85 -0.65
CA GLY A 31 -3.31 8.94 -1.35
C GLY A 31 -4.77 9.38 -1.32
N LYS A 32 -5.25 9.88 -0.18
CA LYS A 32 -6.61 10.43 -0.06
C LYS A 32 -6.85 11.62 -0.98
N ARG A 33 -5.85 12.49 -1.13
CA ARG A 33 -5.92 13.62 -2.07
C ARG A 33 -5.95 13.13 -3.52
N LEU A 34 -5.09 12.17 -3.86
CA LEU A 34 -5.07 11.56 -5.19
C LEU A 34 -6.39 10.89 -5.57
N ALA A 35 -6.96 10.08 -4.66
CA ALA A 35 -8.23 9.40 -4.87
C ALA A 35 -9.43 10.36 -5.00
N GLY A 36 -9.27 11.64 -4.66
CA GLY A 36 -10.28 12.68 -4.92
C GLY A 36 -10.39 13.10 -6.39
N HIS A 37 -9.40 12.76 -7.22
CA HIS A 37 -9.42 13.09 -8.65
C HIS A 37 -10.20 12.04 -9.46
N ARG A 38 -11.04 12.51 -10.40
CA ARG A 38 -11.84 11.63 -11.27
C ARG A 38 -10.91 10.68 -12.05
N GLY A 39 -11.21 9.38 -11.97
CA GLY A 39 -10.45 8.35 -12.68
C GLY A 39 -9.15 7.92 -11.99
N VAL A 40 -8.86 8.39 -10.78
CA VAL A 40 -7.71 7.94 -9.99
C VAL A 40 -8.16 6.97 -8.91
N ARG A 41 -7.53 5.79 -8.87
CA ARG A 41 -7.66 4.81 -7.78
C ARG A 41 -6.33 4.73 -7.04
N CYS A 42 -6.39 4.63 -5.72
CA CYS A 42 -5.19 4.45 -4.90
C CYS A 42 -5.28 3.19 -4.04
N THR A 43 -4.19 2.43 -3.99
CA THR A 43 -4.00 1.32 -3.06
C THR A 43 -2.77 1.60 -2.20
N LEU A 44 -2.95 1.65 -0.89
CA LEU A 44 -1.88 1.71 0.10
C LEU A 44 -1.45 0.29 0.49
N ALA A 45 -0.23 -0.06 0.13
CA ALA A 45 0.39 -1.31 0.53
C ALA A 45 0.98 -1.16 1.95
N VAL A 46 0.54 -2.01 2.88
CA VAL A 46 1.00 -1.99 4.27
C VAL A 46 1.38 -3.41 4.67
N THR A 47 2.45 -3.55 5.46
CA THR A 47 2.89 -4.88 5.89
C THR A 47 1.85 -5.53 6.80
N ARG A 48 1.72 -6.86 6.72
CA ARG A 48 0.78 -7.63 7.56
C ARG A 48 0.98 -7.34 9.05
N PHE A 49 2.24 -7.24 9.49
CA PHE A 49 2.56 -6.89 10.86
C PHE A 49 1.95 -5.54 11.27
N MET A 50 2.12 -4.50 10.44
CA MET A 50 1.60 -3.16 10.72
C MET A 50 0.07 -3.12 10.75
N LEU A 51 -0.62 -3.82 9.84
CA LEU A 51 -2.08 -3.89 9.85
C LEU A 51 -2.62 -4.56 11.12
N ARG A 52 -1.89 -5.54 11.68
CA ARG A 52 -2.24 -6.14 12.97
C ARG A 52 -2.07 -5.19 14.16
N GLN A 53 -1.22 -4.16 14.04
CA GLN A 53 -1.08 -3.14 15.09
C GLN A 53 -2.20 -2.09 15.04
N GLY A 54 -2.90 -1.97 13.91
CA GLY A 54 -4.02 -1.06 13.73
C GLY A 54 -4.28 -0.76 12.26
N GLU A 55 -5.55 -0.76 11.89
CA GLU A 55 -5.95 -0.48 10.52
C GLU A 55 -6.04 1.04 10.29
N PRO A 56 -5.39 1.58 9.23
CA PRO A 56 -5.48 3.00 8.95
C PRO A 56 -6.89 3.38 8.49
N SER A 57 -7.40 4.52 8.99
CA SER A 57 -8.64 5.12 8.47
C SER A 57 -8.39 5.65 7.05
N ALA A 58 -8.66 4.83 6.04
CA ALA A 58 -8.17 5.07 4.68
C ALA A 58 -9.14 5.86 3.76
N GLY A 59 -10.43 5.92 4.09
CA GLY A 59 -11.42 6.60 3.27
C GLY A 59 -11.55 5.96 1.89
N ALA A 60 -11.38 6.75 0.82
CA ALA A 60 -11.42 6.26 -0.57
C ALA A 60 -10.16 5.50 -1.02
N VAL A 61 -9.12 5.43 -0.19
CA VAL A 61 -7.90 4.68 -0.49
C VAL A 61 -8.10 3.22 -0.08
N HIS A 62 -7.84 2.29 -0.99
CA HIS A 62 -7.83 0.87 -0.65
C HIS A 62 -6.58 0.53 0.16
N VAL A 63 -6.72 -0.34 1.15
CA VAL A 63 -5.58 -0.84 1.93
C VAL A 63 -5.35 -2.29 1.54
N ALA A 64 -4.11 -2.64 1.23
CA ALA A 64 -3.74 -4.00 0.89
C ALA A 64 -2.56 -4.47 1.73
N ALA A 65 -2.68 -5.70 2.24
CA ALA A 65 -1.65 -6.33 3.04
C ALA A 65 -0.55 -6.90 2.14
N ILE A 66 0.70 -6.55 2.43
CA ILE A 66 1.90 -7.18 1.85
C ILE A 66 2.69 -7.91 2.93
N SER A 67 3.50 -8.89 2.51
CA SER A 67 4.49 -9.48 3.41
C SER A 67 5.86 -8.83 3.18
N ASP A 68 6.53 -8.48 4.27
CA ASP A 68 7.92 -8.03 4.34
C ASP A 68 8.84 -9.13 4.91
N SER A 69 8.40 -10.38 4.85
CA SER A 69 9.04 -11.54 5.48
C SER A 69 9.16 -11.46 7.01
N CYS A 70 8.53 -10.46 7.65
CA CYS A 70 8.52 -10.21 9.09
C CYS A 70 7.08 -10.05 9.62
N ASP A 71 6.16 -10.92 9.16
CA ASP A 71 4.73 -10.81 9.44
C ASP A 71 4.36 -10.98 10.94
N ALA A 72 5.21 -11.64 11.73
CA ALA A 72 4.88 -12.07 13.10
C ALA A 72 5.26 -11.03 14.16
N GLY A 73 6.49 -10.51 14.08
CA GLY A 73 7.15 -9.62 15.01
C GLY A 73 7.68 -8.32 14.39
N GLY A 74 7.53 -8.14 13.07
CA GLY A 74 7.97 -6.94 12.36
C GLY A 74 9.49 -6.77 12.44
N PHE A 75 9.94 -5.54 12.62
CA PHE A 75 11.38 -5.23 12.73
C PHE A 75 12.14 -6.09 13.76
N ARG A 76 11.46 -6.61 14.80
CA ARG A 76 12.10 -7.45 15.83
C ARG A 76 12.54 -8.83 15.32
N GLU A 77 12.08 -9.25 14.14
CA GLU A 77 12.52 -10.49 13.49
C GLU A 77 13.86 -10.30 12.78
N ALA A 78 14.22 -9.06 12.43
CA ALA A 78 15.48 -8.71 11.80
C ALA A 78 16.57 -8.40 12.85
N ARG A 79 17.83 -8.61 12.46
CA ARG A 79 18.99 -8.32 13.32
C ARG A 79 19.29 -6.83 13.41
N ASP A 80 19.13 -6.13 12.29
CA ASP A 80 19.38 -4.70 12.14
C ASP A 80 18.56 -4.13 10.96
N VAL A 81 18.79 -2.86 10.62
CA VAL A 81 18.08 -2.16 9.54
C VAL A 81 18.42 -2.71 8.16
N ASP A 82 19.67 -3.10 7.93
CA ASP A 82 20.09 -3.60 6.62
C ASP A 82 19.50 -4.99 6.36
N ASP A 83 19.50 -5.86 7.38
CA ASP A 83 18.84 -7.16 7.39
C ASP A 83 17.34 -7.00 7.10
N TYR A 84 16.66 -6.08 7.79
CA TYR A 84 15.24 -5.80 7.58
C TYR A 84 14.93 -5.31 6.16
N LEU A 85 15.73 -4.38 5.63
CA LEU A 85 15.54 -3.85 4.29
C LEU A 85 15.78 -4.90 3.21
N SER A 86 16.72 -5.83 3.42
CA SER A 86 16.96 -6.94 2.49
C SER A 86 15.77 -7.92 2.42
N MET A 87 15.03 -8.07 3.52
CA MET A 87 13.82 -8.89 3.61
C MET A 87 12.59 -8.24 2.96
N LEU A 88 12.65 -6.92 2.70
CA LEU A 88 11.57 -6.12 2.11
C LEU A 88 11.44 -6.31 0.58
N GLU A 89 12.36 -7.04 -0.06
CA GLU A 89 12.21 -7.49 -1.46
C GLU A 89 11.15 -8.61 -1.54
N SER A 90 9.93 -8.27 -1.97
CA SER A 90 8.78 -9.17 -1.92
C SER A 90 8.06 -9.33 -3.25
N ASP A 91 7.78 -10.59 -3.64
CA ASP A 91 6.89 -11.00 -4.74
C ASP A 91 5.45 -10.50 -4.57
N THR A 92 5.07 -10.04 -3.37
CA THR A 92 3.69 -9.65 -3.05
C THR A 92 3.28 -8.34 -3.73
N VAL A 93 4.25 -7.48 -4.09
CA VAL A 93 3.99 -6.22 -4.79
C VAL A 93 3.48 -6.46 -6.22
N ASP A 94 3.99 -7.50 -6.91
CA ASP A 94 3.54 -7.85 -8.27
C ASP A 94 2.04 -8.18 -8.32
N ARG A 95 1.51 -8.80 -7.25
CA ARG A 95 0.06 -9.07 -7.13
C ARG A 95 -0.77 -7.80 -7.01
N LEU A 96 -0.24 -6.75 -6.38
CA LEU A 96 -0.94 -5.46 -6.23
C LEU A 96 -1.01 -4.67 -7.53
N LEU A 97 -0.05 -4.88 -8.43
CA LEU A 97 -0.02 -4.23 -9.73
C LEU A 97 -1.03 -4.83 -10.73
N ARG A 98 -1.55 -6.03 -10.43
CA ARG A 98 -2.50 -6.77 -11.29
C ARG A 98 -3.96 -6.70 -10.83
N SER A 99 -4.26 -6.01 -9.72
CA SER A 99 -5.60 -5.89 -9.12
C SER A 99 -6.25 -4.53 -9.39
#